data_AF-A0A0Q6ZAZ8-F1
#
_entry.id   AF-A0A0Q6ZAZ8-F1
#
_cell.length_a   1.000
_cell.length_b   1.000
_cell.length_c   1.000
_cell.angle_alpha   90.00
_cell.angle_beta   90.00
_cell.angle_gamma   90.00
#
_symmetry.space_group_name_H-M   'P 1'
#
loop_
_entity.id
_entity.type
_entity.pdbx_description
1 polymer ?
#
loop_
_entity_poly.entity_id
_entity_poly.type
_entity_poly.pdbx_seq_one_letter_code
_entity_poly.pdbx_strand_id
1 'polypeptide(L)'
;METPRKTVPTLAPLAFSLSIRSESAAPALGSNYLDPTHLKTYPALIGIGGAAACACLLYTFLPLWLSIPLAVWPGIQAFKYAKRYFHGSFADARIQANRSVLIQVVEAPDVSVFADVAESIVKSQYGNQQWVEKALQLRGANGDSYLFLAAVFTFAPELWQACAKRVYDRHLSGATPHAWSK
;
A
#
# COMPACT_ATOMS: atom_id res chain seq x y z
N MET A 1 7.77 -50.04 -18.09
CA MET A 1 7.27 -48.69 -18.41
C MET A 1 6.67 -48.12 -17.15
N GLU A 2 7.49 -47.44 -16.35
CA GLU A 2 7.05 -46.76 -15.14
C GLU A 2 6.44 -45.42 -15.55
N THR A 3 5.15 -45.23 -15.25
CA THR A 3 4.49 -43.95 -15.45
C THR A 3 5.03 -42.95 -14.41
N PRO A 4 5.42 -41.73 -14.81
CA PRO A 4 5.89 -40.75 -13.84
C PRO A 4 4.73 -40.39 -12.89
N ARG A 5 4.96 -40.65 -11.60
CA ARG A 5 4.05 -40.30 -10.50
C ARG A 5 3.84 -38.78 -10.57
N LYS A 6 2.68 -38.35 -11.07
CA LYS A 6 2.26 -36.95 -11.08
C LYS A 6 2.10 -36.52 -9.62
N THR A 7 3.15 -35.92 -9.06
CA THR A 7 3.11 -35.31 -7.73
C THR A 7 2.11 -34.16 -7.78
N VAL A 8 0.88 -34.42 -7.34
CA VAL A 8 -0.08 -33.37 -7.04
C VAL A 8 0.54 -32.59 -5.88
N PRO A 9 0.93 -31.31 -6.07
CA PRO A 9 1.43 -30.53 -4.95
C PRO A 9 0.32 -30.44 -3.91
N THR A 10 0.58 -30.97 -2.72
CA THR A 10 -0.36 -30.90 -1.61
C THR A 10 -0.49 -29.43 -1.21
N LEU A 11 -1.57 -28.79 -1.64
CA LEU A 11 -1.85 -27.36 -1.40
C LEU A 11 -2.30 -27.06 0.04
N ALA A 12 -2.65 -28.09 0.82
CA ALA A 12 -3.11 -27.97 2.20
C ALA A 12 -2.07 -27.37 3.19
N PRO A 13 -0.80 -27.80 3.22
CA PRO A 13 0.22 -27.18 4.09
C PRO A 13 0.54 -25.72 3.73
N LEU A 14 0.42 -25.34 2.44
CA LEU A 14 0.63 -23.96 1.97
C LEU A 14 -0.47 -23.01 2.46
N ALA A 15 -1.71 -23.52 2.51
CA ALA A 15 -2.86 -22.77 2.98
C ALA A 15 -2.78 -22.49 4.51
N PHE A 16 -2.21 -23.43 5.26
CA PHE A 16 -1.98 -23.31 6.71
C PHE A 16 -0.75 -22.44 7.05
N SER A 17 0.32 -22.50 6.24
CA SER A 17 1.48 -21.61 6.41
C SER A 17 1.11 -20.15 6.12
N LEU A 18 0.29 -19.91 5.09
CA LEU A 18 -0.28 -18.60 4.80
C LEU A 18 -1.17 -18.09 5.94
N SER A 19 -2.01 -18.94 6.55
CA SER A 19 -2.86 -18.49 7.66
C SER A 19 -2.03 -18.06 8.88
N ILE A 20 -1.00 -18.82 9.25
CA ILE A 20 -0.12 -18.47 10.39
C ILE A 20 0.69 -17.20 10.08
N ARG A 21 1.26 -17.09 8.88
CA ARG A 21 2.01 -15.89 8.48
C ARG A 21 1.10 -14.67 8.30
N SER A 22 -0.17 -14.87 7.97
CA SER A 22 -1.15 -13.78 7.82
C SER A 22 -1.51 -13.11 9.15
N GLU A 23 -1.46 -13.86 10.26
CA GLU A 23 -1.80 -13.39 11.60
C GLU A 23 -0.77 -12.39 12.13
N SER A 24 0.52 -12.60 11.81
CA SER A 24 1.60 -11.65 12.12
C SER A 24 1.75 -10.56 11.05
N ALA A 25 1.38 -10.83 9.80
CA ALA A 25 1.47 -9.86 8.72
C ALA A 25 0.43 -8.73 8.82
N ALA A 26 -0.80 -9.03 9.24
CA ALA A 26 -1.86 -8.03 9.36
C ALA A 26 -1.49 -6.81 10.23
N PRO A 27 -0.99 -6.98 11.47
CA PRO A 27 -0.56 -5.84 12.28
C PRO A 27 0.70 -5.15 11.72
N ALA A 28 1.62 -5.90 11.10
CA ALA A 28 2.83 -5.33 10.49
C ALA A 28 2.48 -4.42 9.29
N LEU A 29 1.57 -4.86 8.42
CA LEU A 29 1.06 -4.06 7.29
C LEU A 29 0.28 -2.84 7.77
N GLY A 30 -0.57 -3.03 8.79
CA GLY A 30 -1.35 -1.95 9.41
C GLY A 30 -0.47 -0.87 10.06
N SER A 31 0.67 -1.23 10.64
CA SER A 31 1.62 -0.26 11.23
C SER A 31 2.25 0.69 10.21
N ASN A 32 2.24 0.32 8.93
CA ASN A 32 2.75 1.11 7.81
C ASN A 32 1.63 1.77 7.00
N TYR A 33 0.40 1.75 7.50
CA TYR A 33 -0.75 2.36 6.85
C TYR A 33 -0.54 3.86 6.58
N LEU A 34 -0.91 4.28 5.38
CA LEU A 34 -0.98 5.68 4.98
C LEU A 34 -2.42 6.05 4.68
N ASP A 35 -2.98 6.90 5.54
CA ASP A 35 -4.25 7.53 5.25
C ASP A 35 -4.07 8.59 4.14
N PRO A 36 -4.75 8.47 2.99
CA PRO A 36 -4.66 9.45 1.91
C PRO A 36 -5.16 10.84 2.31
N THR A 37 -5.99 10.95 3.36
CA THR A 37 -6.42 12.25 3.90
C THR A 37 -5.28 12.94 4.65
N HIS A 38 -4.49 12.18 5.42
CA HIS A 38 -3.32 12.67 6.15
C HIS A 38 -2.23 13.22 5.22
N LEU A 39 -2.07 12.61 4.04
CA LEU A 39 -1.15 13.09 3.01
C LEU A 39 -1.49 14.49 2.49
N LYS A 40 -2.75 14.94 2.60
CA LYS A 40 -3.17 16.29 2.20
C LYS A 40 -3.16 17.26 3.38
N THR A 41 -3.56 16.82 4.56
CA THR A 41 -3.67 17.68 5.75
C THR A 41 -2.32 18.05 6.34
N TYR A 42 -1.37 17.11 6.46
CA TYR A 42 -0.07 17.41 7.07
C TYR A 42 0.75 18.46 6.30
N PRO A 43 0.87 18.40 4.96
CA PRO A 43 1.54 19.47 4.23
C PRO A 43 0.87 20.84 4.43
N ALA A 44 -0.47 20.89 4.47
CA ALA A 44 -1.22 22.12 4.70
C ALA A 44 -0.94 22.69 6.10
N LEU A 45 -0.95 21.86 7.14
CA LEU A 45 -0.63 22.26 8.51
C LEU A 45 0.82 22.77 8.63
N ILE A 46 1.78 22.11 7.97
CA ILE A 46 3.18 22.56 7.94
C ILE A 46 3.32 23.89 7.20
N GLY A 47 2.58 24.08 6.10
CA GLY A 47 2.55 25.35 5.38
C GLY A 47 2.02 26.49 6.23
N ILE A 48 0.90 26.27 6.94
CA ILE A 48 0.28 27.25 7.85
C ILE A 48 1.20 27.52 9.05
N GLY A 49 1.75 26.48 9.67
CA GLY A 49 2.69 26.62 10.78
C GLY A 49 3.98 27.37 10.39
N GLY A 50 4.52 27.06 9.21
CA GLY A 50 5.67 27.77 8.65
C GLY A 50 5.36 29.25 8.37
N ALA A 51 4.19 29.56 7.80
CA ALA A 51 3.75 30.93 7.60
C ALA A 51 3.59 31.67 8.94
N ALA A 52 2.96 31.05 9.94
CA ALA A 52 2.76 31.65 11.25
C ALA A 52 4.09 31.93 11.97
N ALA A 53 5.03 30.98 11.95
CA ALA A 53 6.35 31.16 12.53
C ALA A 53 7.13 32.31 11.87
N CYS A 54 7.11 32.38 10.54
CA CYS A 54 7.74 33.48 9.80
C CYS A 54 7.03 34.81 10.04
N ALA A 55 5.70 34.84 10.13
CA ALA A 55 4.95 36.06 10.42
C ALA A 55 5.28 36.61 11.82
N CYS A 56 5.37 35.74 12.83
CA CYS A 56 5.78 36.12 14.18
C CYS A 56 7.20 36.68 14.22
N LEU A 57 8.14 36.06 13.51
CA LEU A 57 9.52 36.54 13.40
C LEU A 57 9.63 37.87 12.63
N LEU A 58 8.83 38.05 11.57
CA LEU A 58 8.83 39.30 10.82
C LEU A 58 8.15 40.42 11.61
N TYR A 59 7.16 40.11 12.44
CA TYR A 59 6.46 41.10 13.27
C TYR A 59 7.37 41.77 14.32
N THR A 60 8.46 41.13 14.74
CA THR A 60 9.41 41.76 15.66
C THR A 60 10.24 42.87 15.00
N PHE A 61 10.30 42.92 13.66
CA PHE A 61 11.09 43.88 12.89
C PHE A 61 10.26 44.75 11.94
N LEU A 62 9.03 44.34 11.60
CA LEU A 62 8.16 45.00 10.64
C LEU A 62 6.72 45.12 11.16
N PRO A 63 5.98 46.16 10.75
CA PRO A 63 4.58 46.32 11.10
C PRO A 63 3.72 45.20 10.50
N LEU A 64 2.62 44.88 11.19
CA LEU A 64 1.74 43.73 10.91
C LEU A 64 1.25 43.64 9.46
N TRP A 65 0.96 44.79 8.84
CA TRP A 65 0.46 44.86 7.47
C TRP A 65 1.51 44.43 6.42
N LEU A 66 2.80 44.50 6.74
CA LEU A 66 3.88 44.04 5.86
C LEU A 66 4.37 42.62 6.23
N SER A 67 4.35 42.26 7.51
CA SER A 67 4.86 40.96 7.98
C SER A 67 4.01 39.78 7.49
N ILE A 68 2.69 39.93 7.46
CA ILE A 68 1.75 38.89 7.02
C ILE A 68 1.95 38.54 5.52
N PRO A 69 1.91 39.48 4.56
CA PRO A 69 2.11 39.15 3.15
C PRO A 69 3.52 38.61 2.86
N LEU A 70 4.56 39.10 3.55
CA LEU A 70 5.92 38.56 3.39
C LEU A 70 6.04 37.11 3.90
N ALA A 71 5.27 36.72 4.92
CA ALA A 71 5.27 35.36 5.47
C ALA A 71 4.54 34.32 4.60
N VAL A 72 3.73 34.76 3.63
CA VAL A 72 3.04 33.85 2.70
C VAL A 72 4.04 33.06 1.85
N TRP A 73 5.09 33.72 1.36
CA TRP A 73 6.11 33.06 0.53
C TRP A 73 6.83 31.89 1.23
N PRO A 74 7.42 32.05 2.44
CA PRO A 74 8.03 30.93 3.15
C PRO A 74 7.00 29.86 3.54
N GLY A 75 5.74 30.24 3.85
CA GLY A 75 4.65 29.28 4.05
C GLY A 75 4.38 28.40 2.82
N ILE A 76 4.34 29.01 1.63
CA ILE A 76 4.19 28.27 0.37
C ILE A 76 5.39 27.34 0.11
N GLN A 77 6.61 27.79 0.41
CA GLN A 77 7.81 26.96 0.26
C GLN A 77 7.78 25.77 1.22
N ALA A 78 7.42 25.99 2.49
CA ALA A 78 7.24 24.93 3.48
C ALA A 78 6.17 23.92 3.04
N PHE A 79 5.03 24.41 2.53
CA PHE A 79 3.98 23.55 1.97
C PHE A 79 4.49 22.71 0.80
N LYS A 80 5.20 23.31 -0.17
CA LYS A 80 5.75 22.61 -1.33
C LYS A 80 6.76 21.53 -0.92
N TYR A 81 7.63 21.84 0.03
CA TYR A 81 8.60 20.90 0.55
C TYR A 81 7.92 19.73 1.26
N ALA A 82 7.01 20.02 2.19
CA ALA A 82 6.24 19.00 2.89
C ALA A 82 5.43 18.14 1.92
N LYS A 83 4.78 18.74 0.92
CA LYS A 83 4.03 18.00 -0.09
C LYS A 83 4.92 17.01 -0.84
N ARG A 84 6.13 17.41 -1.25
CA ARG A 84 7.10 16.53 -1.91
C ARG A 84 7.56 15.39 -1.00
N TYR A 85 7.83 15.69 0.27
CA TYR A 85 8.25 14.70 1.25
C TYR A 85 7.16 13.64 1.51
N PHE A 86 5.93 14.08 1.80
CA PHE A 86 4.82 13.18 2.14
C PHE A 86 4.33 12.37 0.93
N HIS A 87 4.29 12.96 -0.27
CA HIS A 87 3.83 12.26 -1.49
C HIS A 87 4.92 11.44 -2.19
N GLY A 88 6.19 11.65 -1.85
CA GLY A 88 7.34 10.91 -2.41
C GLY A 88 7.97 10.03 -1.35
N SER A 89 9.08 10.50 -0.77
CA SER A 89 9.95 9.70 0.10
C SER A 89 9.23 9.00 1.27
N PHE A 90 8.25 9.66 1.89
CA PHE A 90 7.50 9.07 3.01
C PHE A 90 6.60 7.92 2.54
N ALA A 91 5.90 8.11 1.42
CA ALA A 91 5.07 7.08 0.83
C ALA A 91 5.91 5.89 0.35
N ASP A 92 6.99 6.18 -0.37
CA ASP A 92 7.89 5.16 -0.91
C ASP A 92 8.53 4.31 0.19
N ALA A 93 8.94 4.93 1.31
CA ALA A 93 9.51 4.21 2.45
C ALA A 93 8.51 3.21 3.07
N ARG A 94 7.23 3.58 3.19
CA ARG A 94 6.19 2.68 3.71
C ARG A 94 5.84 1.57 2.74
N ILE A 95 5.80 1.87 1.45
CA ILE A 95 5.62 0.86 0.40
C ILE A 95 6.79 -0.13 0.42
N GLN A 96 8.04 0.33 0.55
CA GLN A 96 9.18 -0.59 0.65
C GLN A 96 9.18 -1.43 1.93
N ALA A 97 8.76 -0.85 3.07
CA ALA A 97 8.60 -1.59 4.31
C ALA A 97 7.51 -2.67 4.19
N ASN A 98 6.39 -2.38 3.52
CA ASN A 98 5.37 -3.38 3.26
C ASN A 98 5.82 -4.45 2.25
N ARG A 99 6.64 -4.07 1.26
CA ARG A 99 7.23 -5.02 0.32
C ARG A 99 8.10 -6.06 1.03
N SER A 100 8.92 -5.64 1.99
CA SER A 100 9.77 -6.59 2.73
C SER A 100 8.97 -7.56 3.59
N VAL A 101 7.87 -7.10 4.20
CA VAL A 101 6.92 -7.97 4.91
C VAL A 101 6.27 -8.96 3.95
N LEU A 102 5.80 -8.51 2.78
CA LEU A 102 5.14 -9.37 1.80
C LEU A 102 6.06 -10.45 1.24
N ILE A 103 7.33 -10.16 1.02
CA ILE A 103 8.32 -11.15 0.54
C ILE A 103 8.48 -12.30 1.56
N GLN A 104 8.34 -12.03 2.86
CA GLN A 104 8.45 -13.05 3.90
C GLN A 104 7.17 -13.89 4.04
N VAL A 105 6.03 -13.31 3.68
CA VAL A 105 4.70 -13.87 3.96
C VAL A 105 4.13 -14.59 2.74
N VAL A 106 4.31 -14.02 1.54
CA VAL A 106 3.76 -14.53 0.27
C VAL A 106 4.88 -15.18 -0.54
N GLU A 107 4.71 -16.45 -0.85
CA GLU A 107 5.66 -17.19 -1.68
C GLU A 107 5.62 -16.69 -3.13
N ALA A 108 6.79 -16.73 -3.79
CA ALA A 108 6.95 -16.28 -5.18
C ALA A 108 5.97 -16.90 -6.20
N PRO A 109 5.55 -18.18 -6.12
CA PRO A 109 4.57 -18.72 -7.06
C PRO A 109 3.15 -18.13 -6.88
N ASP A 110 2.80 -17.66 -5.67
CA ASP A 110 1.43 -17.24 -5.35
C ASP A 110 1.24 -15.72 -5.44
N VAL A 111 2.33 -14.95 -5.52
CA VAL A 111 2.30 -13.48 -5.54
C VAL A 111 1.49 -12.90 -6.71
N SER A 112 1.54 -13.54 -7.88
CA SER A 112 0.80 -13.10 -9.07
C SER A 112 -0.70 -13.35 -8.91
N VAL A 113 -1.08 -14.50 -8.37
CA VAL A 113 -2.47 -14.85 -8.04
C VAL A 113 -3.02 -13.92 -6.97
N PHE A 114 -2.20 -13.59 -5.97
CA PHE A 114 -2.54 -12.65 -4.92
C PHE A 114 -2.73 -11.23 -5.47
N ALA A 115 -1.86 -10.80 -6.40
CA ALA A 115 -2.01 -9.55 -7.12
C ALA A 115 -3.33 -9.51 -7.90
N ASP A 116 -3.67 -10.53 -8.69
CA ASP A 116 -4.93 -10.63 -9.43
C ASP A 116 -6.16 -10.38 -8.56
N VAL A 117 -6.21 -11.07 -7.42
CA VAL A 117 -7.31 -10.95 -6.46
C VAL A 117 -7.37 -9.55 -5.87
N ALA A 118 -6.21 -9.00 -5.46
CA ALA A 118 -6.13 -7.66 -4.92
C ALA A 118 -6.57 -6.60 -5.92
N GLU A 119 -6.15 -6.68 -7.19
CA GLU A 119 -6.59 -5.75 -8.24
C GLU A 119 -8.11 -5.76 -8.44
N SER A 120 -8.72 -6.95 -8.49
CA SER A 120 -10.18 -7.07 -8.64
C SER A 120 -10.93 -6.39 -7.49
N ILE A 121 -10.46 -6.59 -6.24
CA ILE A 121 -11.06 -5.96 -5.07
C ILE A 121 -10.83 -4.45 -5.07
N VAL A 122 -9.60 -4.01 -5.32
CA VAL A 122 -9.23 -2.60 -5.31
C VAL A 122 -9.98 -1.82 -6.40
N LYS A 123 -10.10 -2.36 -7.61
CA LYS A 123 -10.88 -1.72 -8.68
C LYS A 123 -12.35 -1.59 -8.32
N SER A 124 -12.94 -2.60 -7.69
CA SER A 124 -14.36 -2.58 -7.32
C SER A 124 -14.68 -1.66 -6.14
N GLN A 125 -13.79 -1.58 -5.13
CA GLN A 125 -14.05 -0.82 -3.90
C GLN A 125 -13.43 0.59 -3.90
N TYR A 126 -12.29 0.78 -4.55
CA TYR A 126 -11.48 2.00 -4.47
C TYR A 126 -11.16 2.61 -5.85
N GLY A 127 -11.79 2.16 -6.93
CA GLY A 127 -11.42 2.50 -8.32
C GLY A 127 -11.29 3.99 -8.66
N ASN A 128 -11.93 4.90 -7.90
CA ASN A 128 -11.85 6.35 -8.10
C ASN A 128 -10.71 7.04 -7.32
N GLN A 129 -9.90 6.30 -6.55
CA GLN A 129 -8.85 6.91 -5.72
C GLN A 129 -7.52 7.04 -6.48
N GLN A 130 -6.85 8.20 -6.35
CA GLN A 130 -5.60 8.50 -7.06
C GLN A 130 -4.45 7.53 -6.76
N TRP A 131 -4.42 6.92 -5.57
CA TRP A 131 -3.40 5.92 -5.24
C TRP A 131 -3.64 4.60 -5.97
N VAL A 132 -4.90 4.27 -6.32
CA VAL A 132 -5.23 3.06 -7.08
C VAL A 132 -4.69 3.15 -8.49
N GLU A 133 -4.86 4.29 -9.16
CA GLU A 133 -4.28 4.51 -10.49
C GLU A 133 -2.76 4.33 -10.48
N LYS A 134 -2.09 4.91 -9.48
CA LYS A 134 -0.63 4.74 -9.30
C LYS A 134 -0.25 3.29 -9.02
N ALA A 135 -0.98 2.59 -8.17
CA ALA A 135 -0.74 1.17 -7.90
C ALA A 135 -0.92 0.33 -9.16
N LEU A 136 -1.99 0.54 -9.93
CA LEU A 136 -2.23 -0.17 -11.19
C LEU A 136 -1.14 0.11 -12.25
N GLN A 137 -0.57 1.32 -12.29
CA GLN A 137 0.58 1.62 -13.14
C GLN A 137 1.82 0.79 -12.76
N LEU A 138 2.07 0.61 -11.46
CA LEU A 138 3.17 -0.24 -10.96
C LEU A 138 2.99 -1.72 -11.34
N ARG A 139 1.76 -2.13 -11.64
CA ARG A 139 1.38 -3.48 -12.07
C ARG A 139 1.41 -3.70 -13.58
N GLY A 140 1.72 -2.69 -14.40
CA GLY A 140 1.72 -2.82 -15.87
C GLY A 140 2.54 -4.01 -16.41
N ALA A 141 2.65 -4.18 -17.74
CA ALA A 141 3.10 -5.43 -18.39
C ALA A 141 4.35 -6.15 -17.82
N ASN A 142 5.27 -5.47 -17.12
CA ASN A 142 6.44 -6.04 -16.44
C ASN A 142 6.56 -5.61 -14.96
N GLY A 143 5.44 -5.29 -14.31
CA GLY A 143 5.39 -4.73 -12.96
C GLY A 143 5.75 -5.74 -11.86
N ASP A 144 6.49 -5.30 -10.85
CA ASP A 144 6.79 -6.12 -9.67
C ASP A 144 5.50 -6.33 -8.85
N SER A 145 4.99 -7.56 -8.86
CA SER A 145 3.76 -7.95 -8.15
C SER A 145 3.86 -7.71 -6.64
N TYR A 146 5.06 -7.84 -6.05
CA TYR A 146 5.27 -7.51 -4.64
C TYR A 146 5.15 -6.01 -4.39
N LEU A 147 5.64 -5.19 -5.31
CA LEU A 147 5.59 -3.74 -5.18
C LEU A 147 4.16 -3.21 -5.40
N PHE A 148 3.40 -3.82 -6.32
CA PHE A 148 1.97 -3.58 -6.46
C PHE A 148 1.19 -3.88 -5.17
N LEU A 149 1.37 -5.09 -4.63
CA LEU A 149 0.69 -5.50 -3.40
C LEU A 149 1.11 -4.63 -2.22
N ALA A 150 2.38 -4.26 -2.13
CA ALA A 150 2.87 -3.36 -1.10
C ALA A 150 2.19 -1.99 -1.21
N ALA A 151 2.06 -1.44 -2.42
CA ALA A 151 1.33 -0.19 -2.62
C ALA A 151 -0.13 -0.33 -2.18
N VAL A 152 -0.82 -1.41 -2.55
CA VAL A 152 -2.20 -1.65 -2.15
C VAL A 152 -2.37 -1.72 -0.63
N PHE A 153 -1.58 -2.54 0.07
CA PHE A 153 -1.72 -2.69 1.52
C PHE A 153 -1.19 -1.52 2.33
N THR A 154 -0.41 -0.63 1.71
CA THR A 154 -0.02 0.64 2.35
C THR A 154 -1.23 1.58 2.46
N PHE A 155 -2.13 1.58 1.47
CA PHE A 155 -3.30 2.48 1.44
C PHE A 155 -4.61 1.80 1.85
N ALA A 156 -4.67 0.46 1.85
CA ALA A 156 -5.84 -0.33 2.21
C ALA A 156 -5.43 -1.65 2.89
N PRO A 157 -4.82 -1.61 4.10
CA PRO A 157 -4.36 -2.79 4.83
C PRO A 157 -5.51 -3.73 5.22
N GLU A 158 -6.73 -3.21 5.38
CA GLU A 158 -7.95 -3.97 5.64
C GLU A 158 -8.25 -5.02 4.56
N LEU A 159 -7.77 -4.80 3.34
CA LEU A 159 -7.95 -5.74 2.23
C LEU A 159 -7.12 -7.02 2.39
N TRP A 160 -6.10 -7.02 3.26
CA TRP A 160 -5.20 -8.15 3.45
C TRP A 160 -5.96 -9.45 3.74
N GLN A 161 -6.88 -9.41 4.70
CA GLN A 161 -7.65 -10.59 5.11
C GLN A 161 -8.62 -11.06 4.01
N ALA A 162 -9.25 -10.12 3.30
CA ALA A 162 -10.17 -10.44 2.20
C ALA A 162 -9.42 -11.07 1.01
N CYS A 163 -8.23 -10.56 0.68
CA CYS A 163 -7.36 -11.12 -0.35
C CYS A 163 -6.84 -12.51 0.06
N ALA A 164 -6.31 -12.65 1.28
CA ALA A 164 -5.80 -13.91 1.80
C ALA A 164 -6.87 -15.01 1.80
N LYS A 165 -8.10 -14.68 2.22
CA LYS A 165 -9.23 -15.62 2.17
C LYS A 165 -9.57 -16.07 0.75
N ARG A 166 -9.65 -15.15 -0.22
CA ARG A 166 -9.97 -15.52 -1.60
C ARG A 166 -8.88 -16.33 -2.28
N VAL A 167 -7.61 -16.07 -1.95
CA VAL A 167 -6.48 -16.87 -2.44
C VAL A 167 -6.54 -18.28 -1.81
N TYR A 168 -6.81 -18.37 -0.51
CA TYR A 168 -7.05 -19.63 0.20
C TYR A 168 -8.20 -20.44 -0.44
N ASP A 169 -9.35 -19.81 -0.70
CA ASP A 169 -10.49 -20.45 -1.38
C ASP A 169 -10.10 -20.96 -2.78
N ARG A 170 -9.27 -20.20 -3.52
CA ARG A 170 -8.72 -20.64 -4.82
C ARG A 170 -7.83 -21.87 -4.67
N HIS A 171 -6.91 -21.88 -3.71
CA HIS A 171 -6.05 -23.05 -3.47
C HIS A 171 -6.85 -24.28 -3.04
N LEU A 172 -7.90 -24.12 -2.23
CA LEU A 172 -8.82 -25.20 -1.88
C LEU A 172 -9.60 -25.73 -3.10
N SER A 173 -10.11 -24.85 -3.95
CA SER A 173 -10.85 -25.24 -5.17
C SER A 173 -9.95 -25.88 -6.24
N GLY A 174 -8.66 -25.54 -6.28
CA GLY A 174 -7.67 -26.23 -7.11
C GLY A 174 -7.21 -27.57 -6.52
N ALA A 175 -7.36 -27.76 -5.20
CA ALA A 175 -7.05 -29.00 -4.50
C ALA A 175 -8.18 -30.03 -4.53
N THR A 176 -9.42 -29.62 -4.82
CA THR A 176 -10.47 -30.59 -5.13
C THR A 176 -10.15 -31.24 -6.47
N PRO A 177 -9.86 -32.56 -6.54
CA PRO A 177 -9.85 -33.23 -7.82
C PRO A 177 -11.21 -32.99 -8.47
N HIS A 178 -11.24 -32.80 -9.79
CA HIS A 178 -12.46 -32.97 -10.59
C HIS A 178 -13.01 -34.37 -10.34
N ALA A 179 -13.76 -34.50 -9.26
CA ALA A 179 -14.40 -35.71 -8.84
C ALA A 179 -15.86 -35.53 -9.25
N TRP A 180 -16.23 -36.30 -10.27
CA TRP A 180 -17.60 -36.64 -10.65
C TRP A 180 -18.36 -35.58 -11.47
N SER A 181 -17.96 -35.39 -12.73
CA SER A 181 -18.99 -35.37 -13.79
C SER A 181 -19.17 -36.82 -14.24
N LYS A 182 -20.30 -37.41 -13.83
CA LYS A 182 -20.90 -38.52 -14.60
C LYS A 182 -21.46 -37.97 -15.90
#